data_AF-A0AA96NWE9-F1
#
_entry.id   AF-A0AA96NWE9-F1
#
_cell.length_a   1.000
_cell.length_b   1.000
_cell.length_c   1.000
_cell.angle_alpha   90.00
_cell.angle_beta   90.00
_cell.angle_gamma   90.00
#
_symmetry.space_group_name_H-M   'P 1'
#
loop_
_entity.id
_entity.type
_entity.pdbx_description
1 polymer ?
#
loop_
_entity_poly.entity_id
_entity_poly.type
_entity_poly.pdbx_seq_one_letter_code
_entity_poly.pdbx_strand_id
1 'polypeptide(L)'
;MNTQARNAKVKIYIDQQLKISNSLSENDFTCLENYENIAIILDNLIKSKAMGFRGIVATAIAGIYLDITYDPENNFYACNPRSIFEHGVFYAFVDNSIPCGKSDPLNVAKNTNILDNNWALGKRPASAANAVVDFLKVLNSNKYNTFTYQKIVSFFFFRLSQYAKEIQSFPIYTPNKENLNQNFAYNLSSFVISTPESGAIPQFVVSSILKYIYENSQIHVMGGNESVFGTNTTSKKPADVWIEKDNEILSLYEVTVKKIDLKRLDDCIQSTSHINNICNIQIYFICNIPKDVNELSNFENGVFHYKGFIFNFVDIRSWIQSSLSILSTYQLNRLLEDLTSFMLDRNRPLTTKAAWNKLFN
;
A
#
# COMPACT_ATOMS: atom_id res chain seq x y z
N MET A 1 16.81 -22.41 18.80
CA MET A 1 15.93 -22.78 17.67
C MET A 1 16.45 -22.09 16.42
N ASN A 2 16.57 -22.79 15.28
CA ASN A 2 17.02 -22.14 14.03
C ASN A 2 15.94 -21.20 13.46
N THR A 3 16.33 -20.27 12.58
CA THR A 3 15.45 -19.22 12.07
C THR A 3 14.24 -19.76 11.30
N GLN A 4 14.42 -20.83 10.51
CA GLN A 4 13.34 -21.43 9.73
C GLN A 4 12.27 -22.06 10.63
N ALA A 5 12.67 -22.89 11.59
CA ALA A 5 11.76 -23.50 12.54
C ALA A 5 11.04 -22.45 13.40
N ARG A 6 11.74 -21.38 13.79
CA ARG A 6 11.15 -20.23 14.50
C ARG A 6 10.02 -19.59 13.69
N ASN A 7 10.29 -19.24 12.43
CA ASN A 7 9.32 -18.55 11.59
C ASN A 7 8.13 -19.45 11.23
N ALA A 8 8.37 -20.76 11.00
CA ALA A 8 7.29 -21.73 10.81
C ALA A 8 6.39 -21.86 12.04
N LYS A 9 6.98 -21.90 13.25
CA LYS A 9 6.23 -21.92 14.51
C LYS A 9 5.37 -20.66 14.68
N VAL A 10 5.89 -19.48 14.30
CA VAL A 10 5.11 -18.23 14.28
C VAL A 10 3.94 -18.34 13.32
N LYS A 11 4.15 -18.79 12.07
CA LYS A 11 3.06 -18.95 11.10
C LYS A 11 1.93 -19.80 11.66
N ILE A 12 2.27 -20.99 12.19
CA ILE A 12 1.31 -21.91 12.79
C ILE A 12 0.54 -21.25 13.94
N TYR A 13 1.24 -20.53 14.82
CA TYR A 13 0.60 -19.83 15.93
C TYR A 13 -0.40 -18.76 15.45
N ILE A 14 -0.02 -17.93 14.49
CA ILE A 14 -0.91 -16.89 13.94
C ILE A 14 -2.12 -17.54 13.24
N ASP A 15 -1.90 -18.60 12.46
CA ASP A 15 -2.98 -19.36 11.82
C ASP A 15 -3.97 -19.93 12.87
N GLN A 16 -3.47 -20.45 13.99
CA GLN A 16 -4.31 -20.94 15.08
C GLN A 16 -5.11 -19.81 15.74
N GLN A 17 -4.49 -18.67 16.01
CA GLN A 17 -5.18 -17.52 16.60
C GLN A 17 -6.29 -16.99 15.70
N LEU A 18 -6.06 -16.92 14.37
CA LEU A 18 -7.09 -16.55 13.40
C LEU A 18 -8.23 -17.58 13.31
N LYS A 19 -7.91 -18.88 13.40
CA LYS A 19 -8.92 -19.95 13.42
C LYS A 19 -9.80 -19.87 14.67
N ILE A 20 -9.18 -19.72 15.85
CA ILE A 20 -9.90 -19.56 17.12
C ILE A 20 -10.75 -18.29 17.08
N SER A 21 -10.18 -17.17 16.64
CA SER A 21 -10.92 -15.91 16.63
C SER A 21 -12.13 -15.92 15.70
N ASN A 22 -12.08 -16.68 14.60
CA ASN A 22 -13.19 -16.82 13.67
C ASN A 22 -14.42 -17.56 14.25
N SER A 23 -14.27 -18.33 15.33
CA SER A 23 -15.40 -18.96 16.03
C SER A 23 -15.98 -18.11 17.17
N LEU A 24 -15.42 -16.93 17.42
CA LEU A 24 -15.85 -16.03 18.49
C LEU A 24 -16.83 -14.96 17.98
N SER A 25 -17.49 -14.30 18.94
CA SER A 25 -18.38 -13.16 18.78
C SER A 25 -17.91 -11.97 19.63
N GLU A 26 -18.45 -10.77 19.39
CA GLU A 26 -18.10 -9.59 20.20
C GLU A 26 -18.37 -9.82 21.70
N ASN A 27 -19.44 -10.54 22.03
CA ASN A 27 -19.86 -10.82 23.42
C ASN A 27 -18.79 -11.55 24.23
N ASP A 28 -17.96 -12.37 23.58
CA ASP A 28 -16.88 -13.13 24.24
C ASP A 28 -15.80 -12.22 24.87
N PHE A 29 -15.73 -10.96 24.44
CA PHE A 29 -14.73 -9.97 24.86
C PHE A 29 -15.25 -8.92 25.83
N THR A 30 -16.57 -8.78 25.99
CA THR A 30 -17.20 -7.75 26.85
C THR A 30 -16.81 -7.86 28.33
N CYS A 31 -16.34 -9.04 28.76
CA CYS A 31 -15.80 -9.27 30.10
C CYS A 31 -14.35 -8.77 30.32
N LEU A 32 -13.67 -8.27 29.28
CA LEU A 32 -12.35 -7.66 29.43
C LEU A 32 -12.49 -6.35 30.21
N GLU A 33 -11.61 -6.15 31.19
CA GLU A 33 -11.47 -4.85 31.83
C GLU A 33 -11.08 -3.81 30.76
N ASN A 34 -11.77 -2.66 30.75
CA ASN A 34 -11.63 -1.61 29.73
C ASN A 34 -11.95 -2.07 28.29
N TYR A 35 -12.84 -3.05 28.12
CA TYR A 35 -13.29 -3.55 26.82
C TYR A 35 -13.57 -2.43 25.80
N GLU A 36 -14.38 -1.42 26.15
CA GLU A 36 -14.74 -0.30 25.26
C GLU A 36 -13.51 0.46 24.76
N ASN A 37 -12.55 0.73 25.65
CA ASN A 37 -11.32 1.42 25.28
C ASN A 37 -10.45 0.55 24.35
N ILE A 38 -10.33 -0.75 24.65
CA ILE A 38 -9.60 -1.69 23.79
C ILE A 38 -10.27 -1.78 22.41
N ALA A 39 -11.60 -1.81 22.34
CA ALA A 39 -12.36 -1.85 21.09
C ALA A 39 -12.09 -0.60 20.21
N ILE A 40 -12.03 0.59 20.82
CA ILE A 40 -11.70 1.85 20.13
C ILE A 40 -10.25 1.83 19.62
N ILE A 41 -9.31 1.39 20.45
CA ILE A 41 -7.89 1.23 20.06
C ILE A 41 -7.80 0.31 18.84
N LEU A 42 -8.47 -0.84 18.88
CA LEU A 42 -8.46 -1.81 17.78
C LEU A 42 -9.08 -1.27 16.49
N ASP A 43 -10.16 -0.48 16.55
CA ASP A 43 -10.70 0.17 15.33
C ASP A 43 -9.69 1.11 14.69
N ASN A 44 -9.08 1.99 15.49
CA ASN A 44 -8.09 2.96 15.01
C ASN A 44 -6.84 2.28 14.44
N LEU A 45 -6.45 1.14 15.03
CA LEU A 45 -5.32 0.34 14.59
C LEU A 45 -5.60 -0.43 13.29
N ILE A 46 -6.68 -1.21 13.27
CA ILE A 46 -6.92 -2.25 12.26
C ILE A 46 -7.48 -1.64 10.97
N LYS A 47 -8.46 -0.74 11.07
CA LYS A 47 -9.15 -0.14 9.91
C LYS A 47 -8.32 0.94 9.22
N SER A 48 -7.14 1.25 9.74
CA SER A 48 -6.19 2.17 9.11
C SER A 48 -5.75 1.66 7.73
N LYS A 49 -5.70 2.58 6.75
CA LYS A 49 -5.18 2.29 5.40
C LYS A 49 -3.69 1.92 5.44
N ALA A 50 -2.96 2.43 6.43
CA ALA A 50 -1.54 2.12 6.63
C ALA A 50 -1.39 0.75 7.32
N MET A 51 -1.35 -0.29 6.50
CA MET A 51 -1.38 -1.69 6.92
C MET A 51 -0.26 -2.10 7.88
N GLY A 52 0.87 -1.37 7.86
CA GLY A 52 2.01 -1.66 8.73
C GLY A 52 1.74 -1.51 10.22
N PHE A 53 0.77 -0.69 10.65
CA PHE A 53 0.46 -0.53 12.07
C PHE A 53 -0.07 -1.84 12.70
N ARG A 54 -1.05 -2.50 12.06
CA ARG A 54 -1.49 -3.84 12.51
C ARG A 54 -0.40 -4.90 12.36
N GLY A 55 0.50 -4.75 11.37
CA GLY A 55 1.67 -5.61 11.22
C GLY A 55 2.64 -5.51 12.40
N ILE A 56 2.83 -4.32 12.98
CA ILE A 56 3.69 -4.11 14.15
C ILE A 56 3.14 -4.90 15.35
N VAL A 57 1.84 -4.76 15.63
CA VAL A 57 1.20 -5.46 16.74
C VAL A 57 1.22 -6.97 16.55
N ALA A 58 0.92 -7.47 15.34
CA ALA A 58 1.02 -8.90 15.06
C ALA A 58 2.45 -9.44 15.23
N THR A 59 3.45 -8.66 14.85
CA THR A 59 4.87 -9.00 15.07
C THR A 59 5.22 -8.99 16.56
N ALA A 60 4.71 -8.03 17.33
CA ALA A 60 4.91 -7.97 18.77
C ALA A 60 4.30 -9.19 19.48
N ILE A 61 3.06 -9.55 19.14
CA ILE A 61 2.39 -10.75 19.65
C ILE A 61 3.20 -12.01 19.33
N ALA A 62 3.71 -12.14 18.10
CA ALA A 62 4.58 -13.26 17.72
C ALA A 62 5.89 -13.28 18.52
N GLY A 63 6.50 -12.10 18.78
CA GLY A 63 7.67 -11.96 19.63
C GLY A 63 7.42 -12.44 21.06
N ILE A 64 6.33 -11.99 21.68
CA ILE A 64 5.93 -12.38 23.04
C ILE A 64 5.63 -13.89 23.11
N TYR A 65 5.01 -14.45 22.09
CA TYR A 65 4.79 -15.90 21.99
C TYR A 65 6.09 -16.71 21.95
N LEU A 66 7.12 -16.19 21.28
CA LEU A 66 8.43 -16.86 21.19
C LEU A 66 9.25 -16.70 22.47
N ASP A 67 9.13 -15.55 23.13
CA ASP A 67 9.81 -15.20 24.36
C ASP A 67 8.93 -14.26 25.19
N ILE A 68 8.38 -14.76 26.30
CA ILE A 68 7.48 -14.00 27.16
C ILE A 68 8.15 -12.77 27.80
N THR A 69 9.48 -12.77 27.90
CA THR A 69 10.25 -11.65 28.47
C THR A 69 10.44 -10.50 27.47
N TYR A 70 10.20 -10.75 26.19
CA TYR A 70 10.29 -9.75 25.13
C TYR A 70 9.41 -8.53 25.43
N ASP A 71 9.99 -7.34 25.21
CA ASP A 71 9.36 -6.06 25.46
C ASP A 71 9.28 -5.24 24.16
N PRO A 72 8.15 -5.28 23.45
CA PRO A 72 7.97 -4.56 22.19
C PRO A 72 7.88 -3.04 22.35
N GLU A 73 7.61 -2.51 23.55
CA GLU A 73 7.54 -1.06 23.78
C GLU A 73 8.94 -0.45 23.81
N ASN A 74 9.88 -1.14 24.46
CA ASN A 74 11.23 -0.60 24.69
C ASN A 74 12.29 -1.18 23.74
N ASN A 75 12.05 -2.34 23.13
CA ASN A 75 13.00 -2.95 22.20
C ASN A 75 12.32 -3.82 21.14
N PHE A 76 11.54 -3.21 20.25
CA PHE A 76 10.81 -3.89 19.18
C PHE A 76 11.71 -4.78 18.28
N TYR A 77 12.98 -4.42 18.09
CA TYR A 77 13.87 -5.18 17.22
C TYR A 77 14.52 -6.40 17.88
N ALA A 78 14.40 -6.57 19.21
CA ALA A 78 14.94 -7.75 19.90
C ALA A 78 14.40 -9.07 19.36
N CYS A 79 13.18 -9.08 18.82
CA CYS A 79 12.58 -10.29 18.24
C CYS A 79 13.06 -10.60 16.80
N ASN A 80 13.86 -9.73 16.17
CA ASN A 80 14.16 -9.76 14.72
C ASN A 80 12.89 -9.64 13.84
N PRO A 81 12.18 -8.50 13.92
CA PRO A 81 10.83 -8.34 13.37
C PRO A 81 10.75 -8.61 11.86
N ARG A 82 11.79 -8.28 11.08
CA ARG A 82 11.83 -8.56 9.62
C ARG A 82 11.69 -10.05 9.33
N SER A 83 12.51 -10.87 9.97
CA SER A 83 12.49 -12.32 9.78
C SER A 83 11.13 -12.90 10.17
N ILE A 84 10.63 -12.51 11.36
CA ILE A 84 9.38 -13.05 11.92
C ILE A 84 8.18 -12.65 11.04
N PHE A 85 8.12 -11.40 10.61
CA PHE A 85 7.00 -10.91 9.84
C PHE A 85 7.01 -11.48 8.43
N GLU A 86 8.09 -11.27 7.65
CA GLU A 86 8.13 -11.62 6.23
C GLU A 86 8.01 -13.13 5.96
N HIS A 87 8.43 -13.98 6.91
CA HIS A 87 8.47 -15.42 6.74
C HIS A 87 7.49 -16.19 7.64
N GLY A 88 6.76 -15.51 8.52
CA GLY A 88 5.80 -16.11 9.45
C GLY A 88 4.45 -15.44 9.36
N VAL A 89 4.36 -14.24 9.94
CA VAL A 89 3.10 -13.48 10.05
C VAL A 89 2.51 -13.16 8.68
N PHE A 90 3.33 -12.71 7.72
CA PHE A 90 2.90 -12.36 6.37
C PHE A 90 2.21 -13.53 5.68
N TYR A 91 2.80 -14.72 5.69
CA TYR A 91 2.20 -15.89 5.06
C TYR A 91 0.91 -16.33 5.76
N ALA A 92 0.86 -16.29 7.09
CA ALA A 92 -0.38 -16.57 7.82
C ALA A 92 -1.49 -15.57 7.44
N PHE A 93 -1.16 -14.28 7.31
CA PHE A 93 -2.11 -13.26 6.88
C PHE A 93 -2.57 -13.47 5.43
N VAL A 94 -1.66 -13.77 4.51
CA VAL A 94 -1.98 -14.07 3.11
C VAL A 94 -2.93 -15.27 3.00
N ASP A 95 -2.61 -16.38 3.70
CA ASP A 95 -3.39 -17.62 3.66
C ASP A 95 -4.81 -17.45 4.22
N ASN A 96 -4.99 -16.50 5.14
CA ASN A 96 -6.29 -16.17 5.74
C ASN A 96 -6.92 -14.89 5.18
N SER A 97 -6.42 -14.40 4.03
CA SER A 97 -6.91 -13.20 3.34
C SER A 97 -6.98 -11.94 4.21
N ILE A 98 -6.09 -11.82 5.21
CA ILE A 98 -5.91 -10.62 6.01
C ILE A 98 -5.12 -9.58 5.19
N PRO A 99 -5.63 -8.35 5.06
CA PRO A 99 -4.95 -7.31 4.30
C PRO A 99 -3.56 -6.99 4.88
N CYS A 100 -2.50 -7.17 4.08
CA CYS A 100 -1.12 -6.90 4.47
C CYS A 100 -0.16 -6.83 3.27
N GLY A 101 0.88 -6.02 3.39
CA GLY A 101 2.05 -6.00 2.52
C GLY A 101 3.26 -6.66 3.18
N LYS A 102 4.21 -7.10 2.34
CA LYS A 102 5.34 -7.96 2.74
C LYS A 102 6.22 -7.37 3.84
N SER A 103 6.53 -6.08 3.78
CA SER A 103 7.48 -5.42 4.71
C SER A 103 6.85 -4.25 5.46
N ASP A 104 5.51 -4.18 5.48
CA ASP A 104 4.76 -3.04 6.02
C ASP A 104 5.13 -2.63 7.45
N PRO A 105 5.27 -3.53 8.45
CA PRO A 105 5.64 -3.10 9.79
C PRO A 105 7.00 -2.42 9.86
N LEU A 106 7.95 -2.84 9.00
CA LEU A 106 9.29 -2.25 8.95
C LEU A 106 9.27 -0.87 8.31
N ASN A 107 8.41 -0.67 7.30
CA ASN A 107 8.21 0.62 6.65
C ASN A 107 7.63 1.67 7.61
N VAL A 108 6.85 1.22 8.61
CA VAL A 108 6.28 2.07 9.65
C VAL A 108 7.26 2.24 10.82
N ALA A 109 7.85 1.16 11.32
CA ALA A 109 8.78 1.19 12.46
C ALA A 109 10.10 1.90 12.12
N LYS A 110 10.62 1.78 10.89
CA LYS A 110 11.85 2.43 10.38
C LYS A 110 13.09 2.29 11.30
N ASN A 111 13.35 1.08 11.80
CA ASN A 111 14.50 0.78 12.67
C ASN A 111 14.48 1.48 14.03
N THR A 112 13.32 1.95 14.50
CA THR A 112 13.16 2.47 15.86
C THR A 112 12.91 1.33 16.85
N ASN A 113 13.74 1.23 17.90
CA ASN A 113 13.60 0.20 18.94
C ASN A 113 12.47 0.50 19.92
N ILE A 114 12.28 1.78 20.26
CA ILE A 114 11.29 2.23 21.25
C ILE A 114 10.04 2.69 20.50
N LEU A 115 8.89 2.08 20.80
CA LEU A 115 7.60 2.40 20.21
C LEU A 115 6.73 3.13 21.25
N ASP A 116 7.11 4.36 21.56
CA ASP A 116 6.46 5.23 22.55
C ASP A 116 5.65 6.36 21.89
N ASN A 117 5.14 7.27 22.72
CA ASN A 117 4.41 8.46 22.23
C ASN A 117 5.27 9.34 21.31
N ASN A 118 6.59 9.42 21.53
CA ASN A 118 7.48 10.20 20.66
C ASN A 118 7.60 9.57 19.28
N TRP A 119 7.72 8.24 19.21
CA TRP A 119 7.63 7.50 17.97
C TRP A 119 6.31 7.79 17.26
N ALA A 120 5.18 7.73 17.97
CA ALA A 120 3.86 7.93 17.37
C ALA A 120 3.65 9.34 16.79
N LEU A 121 4.18 10.40 17.44
CA LEU A 121 4.10 11.79 16.96
C LEU A 121 4.68 11.95 15.54
N GLY A 122 5.74 11.19 15.24
CA GLY A 122 6.43 11.20 13.95
C GLY A 122 5.77 10.35 12.86
N LYS A 123 4.63 9.70 13.12
CA LYS A 123 3.95 8.81 12.17
C LYS A 123 2.58 9.33 11.74
N ARG A 124 2.12 8.84 10.58
CA ARG A 124 0.80 9.17 10.03
C ARG A 124 0.10 7.90 9.51
N PRO A 125 -1.23 7.78 9.68
CA PRO A 125 -2.08 8.64 10.51
C PRO A 125 -1.74 8.52 12.01
N ALA A 126 -1.84 9.63 12.74
CA ALA A 126 -1.46 9.69 14.15
C ALA A 126 -2.35 8.79 15.03
N SER A 127 -3.64 8.68 14.71
CA SER A 127 -4.59 7.80 15.42
C SER A 127 -4.14 6.34 15.41
N ALA A 128 -3.70 5.82 14.27
CA ALA A 128 -3.22 4.44 14.16
C ALA A 128 -1.88 4.24 14.89
N ALA A 129 -1.00 5.24 14.86
CA ALA A 129 0.28 5.18 15.56
C ALA A 129 0.10 5.17 17.08
N ASN A 130 -0.74 6.06 17.61
CA ASN A 130 -1.10 6.07 19.03
C ASN A 130 -1.77 4.75 19.43
N ALA A 131 -2.68 4.24 18.60
CA ALA A 131 -3.33 2.96 18.85
C ALA A 131 -2.34 1.77 18.90
N VAL A 132 -1.24 1.79 18.14
CA VAL A 132 -0.16 0.80 18.31
C VAL A 132 0.44 0.92 19.70
N VAL A 133 0.87 2.11 20.11
CA VAL A 133 1.49 2.33 21.43
C VAL A 133 0.56 1.90 22.55
N ASP A 134 -0.70 2.31 22.50
CA ASP A 134 -1.69 2.00 23.53
C ASP A 134 -2.01 0.50 23.58
N PHE A 135 -2.11 -0.16 22.42
CA PHE A 135 -2.34 -1.61 22.40
C PHE A 135 -1.10 -2.41 22.86
N LEU A 136 0.12 -1.95 22.57
CA LEU A 136 1.34 -2.57 23.08
C LEU A 136 1.40 -2.50 24.61
N LYS A 137 1.04 -1.35 25.22
CA LYS A 137 0.90 -1.21 26.68
C LYS A 137 -0.12 -2.20 27.26
N VAL A 138 -1.26 -2.36 26.60
CA VAL A 138 -2.29 -3.33 27.02
C VAL A 138 -1.74 -4.76 26.98
N LEU A 139 -1.02 -5.14 25.92
CA LEU A 139 -0.37 -6.45 25.82
C LEU A 139 0.68 -6.67 26.90
N ASN A 140 1.61 -5.72 27.07
CA ASN A 140 2.72 -5.84 28.02
C ASN A 140 2.25 -5.88 29.48
N SER A 141 1.26 -5.06 29.85
CA SER A 141 0.70 -5.05 31.20
C SER A 141 0.03 -6.38 31.57
N ASN A 142 -0.43 -7.14 30.56
CA ASN A 142 -1.19 -8.38 30.78
C ASN A 142 -0.41 -9.66 30.45
N LYS A 143 0.81 -9.59 29.86
CA LYS A 143 1.49 -10.78 29.30
C LYS A 143 1.74 -11.91 30.30
N TYR A 144 1.88 -11.61 31.59
CA TYR A 144 2.04 -12.62 32.65
C TYR A 144 0.70 -13.15 33.21
N ASN A 145 -0.43 -12.52 32.90
CA ASN A 145 -1.77 -13.05 33.15
C ASN A 145 -2.25 -13.80 31.90
N THR A 146 -1.96 -15.11 31.85
CA THR A 146 -2.19 -15.94 30.65
C THR A 146 -3.63 -15.89 30.13
N PHE A 147 -4.63 -15.90 31.01
CA PHE A 147 -6.04 -15.88 30.61
C PHE A 147 -6.41 -14.54 29.96
N THR A 148 -6.14 -13.44 30.65
CA THR A 148 -6.45 -12.08 30.14
C THR A 148 -5.66 -11.78 28.86
N TYR A 149 -4.37 -12.13 28.82
CA TYR A 149 -3.52 -11.96 27.64
C TYR A 149 -4.08 -12.71 26.42
N GLN A 150 -4.44 -13.98 26.58
CA GLN A 150 -5.01 -14.76 25.47
C GLN A 150 -6.33 -14.18 24.97
N LYS A 151 -7.17 -13.63 25.85
CA LYS A 151 -8.39 -12.91 25.44
C LYS A 151 -8.09 -11.64 24.66
N ILE A 152 -7.14 -10.82 25.11
CA ILE A 152 -6.72 -9.60 24.40
C ILE A 152 -6.17 -9.94 23.01
N VAL A 153 -5.31 -10.97 22.92
CA VAL A 153 -4.75 -11.46 21.65
C VAL A 153 -5.87 -11.97 20.73
N SER A 154 -6.79 -12.78 21.27
CA SER A 154 -7.94 -13.27 20.52
C SER A 154 -8.82 -12.13 20.01
N PHE A 155 -8.99 -11.05 20.79
CA PHE A 155 -9.77 -9.89 20.38
C PHE A 155 -9.12 -9.15 19.20
N PHE A 156 -7.80 -8.96 19.23
CA PHE A 156 -7.05 -8.41 18.10
C PHE A 156 -7.25 -9.23 16.82
N PHE A 157 -7.08 -10.56 16.89
CA PHE A 157 -7.26 -11.43 15.73
C PHE A 157 -8.73 -11.54 15.29
N PHE A 158 -9.69 -11.44 16.22
CA PHE A 158 -11.11 -11.40 15.89
C PHE A 158 -11.42 -10.15 15.06
N ARG A 159 -10.97 -8.97 15.53
CA ARG A 159 -11.19 -7.69 14.82
C ARG A 159 -10.47 -7.64 13.48
N LEU A 160 -9.29 -8.26 13.36
CA LEU A 160 -8.63 -8.44 12.06
C LEU A 160 -9.46 -9.27 11.10
N SER A 161 -9.98 -10.42 11.54
CA SER A 161 -10.81 -11.30 10.71
C SER A 161 -12.11 -10.62 10.30
N GLN A 162 -12.76 -9.87 11.20
CA GLN A 162 -13.96 -9.10 10.87
C GLN A 162 -13.68 -8.04 9.80
N TYR A 163 -12.60 -7.28 9.94
CA TYR A 163 -12.22 -6.28 8.95
C TYR A 163 -11.87 -6.91 7.58
N ALA A 164 -11.19 -8.06 7.57
CA ALA A 164 -10.89 -8.78 6.34
C ALA A 164 -12.17 -9.25 5.63
N LYS A 165 -13.14 -9.79 6.38
CA LYS A 165 -14.46 -10.16 5.85
C LYS A 165 -15.19 -8.94 5.29
N GLU A 166 -15.19 -7.83 6.02
CA GLU A 166 -15.80 -6.56 5.60
C GLU A 166 -15.25 -6.08 4.24
N ILE A 167 -13.92 -6.12 4.05
CA ILE A 167 -13.27 -5.75 2.78
C ILE A 167 -13.65 -6.68 1.63
N GLN A 168 -13.73 -7.97 1.89
CA GLN A 168 -14.04 -8.99 0.88
C GLN A 168 -15.52 -8.93 0.46
N SER A 169 -16.42 -8.69 1.42
CA SER A 169 -17.85 -8.58 1.14
C SER A 169 -18.27 -7.21 0.59
N PHE A 170 -17.38 -6.21 0.62
CA PHE A 170 -17.72 -4.87 0.16
C PHE A 170 -18.02 -4.89 -1.35
N PRO A 171 -19.24 -4.48 -1.78
CA PRO A 171 -19.62 -4.54 -3.18
C PRO A 171 -18.80 -3.55 -4.01
N ILE A 172 -18.33 -3.98 -5.17
CA ILE A 172 -17.67 -3.10 -6.15
C ILE A 172 -18.59 -2.95 -7.35
N TYR A 173 -19.01 -1.72 -7.61
CA TYR A 173 -19.79 -1.42 -8.80
C TYR A 173 -18.89 -1.53 -10.05
N THR A 174 -19.36 -2.26 -11.06
CA THR A 174 -18.68 -2.34 -12.35
C THR A 174 -19.47 -1.51 -13.37
N PRO A 175 -18.86 -0.44 -13.93
CA PRO A 175 -19.41 0.31 -15.05
C PRO A 175 -20.02 -0.57 -16.15
N ASN A 176 -21.14 -0.11 -16.73
CA ASN A 176 -21.70 -0.79 -17.91
C ASN A 176 -20.69 -0.70 -19.08
N LYS A 177 -20.32 -1.87 -19.61
CA LYS A 177 -19.41 -2.05 -20.75
C LYS A 177 -19.86 -1.31 -22.02
N GLU A 178 -21.16 -1.09 -22.19
CA GLU A 178 -21.72 -0.34 -23.33
C GLU A 178 -21.47 1.17 -23.24
N ASN A 179 -21.13 1.69 -22.05
CA ASN A 179 -21.01 3.13 -21.76
C ASN A 179 -19.58 3.57 -21.39
N LEU A 180 -18.55 2.87 -21.88
CA LEU A 180 -17.14 3.23 -21.68
C LEU A 180 -16.72 4.40 -22.59
N ASN A 181 -17.36 5.55 -22.41
CA ASN A 181 -17.17 6.78 -23.19
C ASN A 181 -16.37 7.84 -22.40
N GLN A 182 -16.40 9.10 -22.85
CA GLN A 182 -15.67 10.19 -22.20
C GLN A 182 -16.16 10.49 -20.76
N ASN A 183 -17.39 10.15 -20.39
CA ASN A 183 -17.84 10.24 -18.99
C ASN A 183 -17.13 9.21 -18.12
N PHE A 184 -16.93 7.99 -18.62
CA PHE A 184 -16.11 6.98 -17.93
C PHE A 184 -14.67 7.49 -17.75
N ALA A 185 -14.09 8.08 -18.79
CA ALA A 185 -12.74 8.65 -18.74
C ALA A 185 -12.62 9.82 -17.75
N TYR A 186 -13.63 10.69 -17.69
CA TYR A 186 -13.72 11.77 -16.71
C TYR A 186 -13.82 11.23 -15.27
N ASN A 187 -14.64 10.21 -15.03
CA ASN A 187 -14.79 9.59 -13.73
C ASN A 187 -13.50 8.88 -13.29
N LEU A 188 -12.85 8.15 -14.20
CA LEU A 188 -11.58 7.48 -13.91
C LEU A 188 -10.46 8.48 -13.57
N SER A 189 -10.30 9.53 -14.38
CA SER A 189 -9.31 10.58 -14.08
C SER A 189 -9.60 11.31 -12.75
N SER A 190 -10.88 11.53 -12.43
CA SER A 190 -11.29 12.12 -11.15
C SER A 190 -11.04 11.18 -9.97
N PHE A 191 -11.26 9.87 -10.13
CA PHE A 191 -10.93 8.85 -9.13
C PHE A 191 -9.43 8.83 -8.84
N VAL A 192 -8.61 8.80 -9.90
CA VAL A 192 -7.13 8.79 -9.81
C VAL A 192 -6.59 9.98 -9.01
N ILE A 193 -7.11 11.18 -9.27
CA ILE A 193 -6.65 12.40 -8.58
C ILE A 193 -7.15 12.46 -7.13
N SER A 194 -8.39 12.09 -6.88
CA SER A 194 -9.02 12.20 -5.55
C SER A 194 -8.62 11.08 -4.59
N THR A 195 -8.23 9.92 -5.12
CA THR A 195 -7.95 8.71 -4.33
C THR A 195 -6.61 8.10 -4.74
N PRO A 196 -5.46 8.73 -4.45
CA PRO A 196 -4.18 8.26 -4.98
C PRO A 196 -3.60 7.03 -4.29
N GLU A 197 -4.02 6.74 -3.05
CA GLU A 197 -3.51 5.63 -2.24
C GLU A 197 -1.97 5.53 -2.24
N SER A 198 -1.32 6.60 -1.78
CA SER A 198 0.15 6.77 -1.79
C SER A 198 0.81 6.76 -3.18
N GLY A 199 0.05 6.64 -4.27
CA GLY A 199 0.52 6.55 -5.65
C GLY A 199 0.09 5.26 -6.35
N ALA A 200 -0.46 4.27 -5.63
CA ALA A 200 -0.82 2.97 -6.20
C ALA A 200 -1.88 3.06 -7.31
N ILE A 201 -2.89 3.90 -7.10
CA ILE A 201 -3.97 4.07 -8.09
C ILE A 201 -3.49 4.76 -9.36
N PRO A 202 -2.86 5.95 -9.33
CA PRO A 202 -2.40 6.59 -10.55
C PRO A 202 -1.39 5.72 -11.33
N GLN A 203 -0.45 5.07 -10.64
CA GLN A 203 0.52 4.16 -11.28
C GLN A 203 -0.15 2.95 -11.93
N PHE A 204 -1.09 2.29 -11.25
CA PHE A 204 -1.82 1.15 -11.81
C PHE A 204 -2.67 1.54 -13.03
N VAL A 205 -3.38 2.68 -12.96
CA VAL A 205 -4.23 3.15 -14.07
C VAL A 205 -3.38 3.51 -15.28
N VAL A 206 -2.30 4.29 -15.11
CA VAL A 206 -1.42 4.69 -16.20
C VAL A 206 -0.75 3.48 -16.86
N SER A 207 -0.21 2.56 -16.06
CA SER A 207 0.41 1.34 -16.59
C SER A 207 -0.59 0.44 -17.31
N SER A 208 -1.81 0.29 -16.79
CA SER A 208 -2.85 -0.51 -17.42
C SER A 208 -3.29 0.09 -18.75
N ILE A 209 -3.45 1.42 -18.84
CA ILE A 209 -3.77 2.10 -20.10
C ILE A 209 -2.64 1.90 -21.11
N LEU A 210 -1.37 2.11 -20.72
CA LEU A 210 -0.21 1.89 -21.59
C LEU A 210 -0.14 0.44 -22.08
N LYS A 211 -0.39 -0.54 -21.19
CA LYS A 211 -0.43 -1.97 -21.53
C LYS A 211 -1.39 -2.23 -22.69
N TYR A 212 -2.59 -1.64 -22.64
CA TYR A 212 -3.57 -1.81 -23.70
C TYR A 212 -3.26 -1.01 -24.97
N ILE A 213 -2.66 0.18 -24.86
CA ILE A 213 -2.18 0.93 -26.03
C ILE A 213 -1.18 0.09 -26.84
N TYR A 214 -0.24 -0.57 -26.17
CA TYR A 214 0.88 -1.28 -26.80
C TYR A 214 0.66 -2.79 -26.97
N GLU A 215 -0.52 -3.31 -26.64
CA GLU A 215 -0.74 -4.76 -26.55
C GLU A 215 -0.44 -5.54 -27.84
N ASN A 216 -0.68 -4.95 -29.00
CA ASN A 216 -0.43 -5.58 -30.31
C ASN A 216 0.89 -5.10 -30.95
N SER A 217 1.81 -4.57 -30.15
CA SER A 217 3.10 -4.07 -30.59
C SER A 217 4.26 -4.88 -29.99
N GLN A 218 5.48 -4.59 -30.42
CA GLN A 218 6.71 -5.14 -29.82
C GLN A 218 7.15 -4.37 -28.56
N ILE A 219 6.35 -3.40 -28.11
CA ILE A 219 6.67 -2.58 -26.94
C ILE A 219 6.08 -3.23 -25.70
N HIS A 220 6.93 -3.46 -24.71
CA HIS A 220 6.56 -4.01 -23.42
C HIS A 220 6.42 -2.89 -22.40
N VAL A 221 5.33 -2.93 -21.63
CA VAL A 221 5.09 -2.01 -20.53
C VAL A 221 5.53 -2.68 -19.24
N MET A 222 6.44 -2.03 -18.53
CA MET A 222 7.09 -2.53 -17.33
C MET A 222 6.78 -1.63 -16.13
N GLY A 223 6.90 -2.18 -14.93
CA GLY A 223 6.46 -1.52 -13.70
C GLY A 223 4.94 -1.61 -13.50
N GLY A 224 4.34 -0.61 -12.86
CA GLY A 224 2.87 -0.48 -12.77
C GLY A 224 2.13 -1.36 -11.75
N ASN A 225 2.48 -2.65 -11.67
CA ASN A 225 1.81 -3.64 -10.82
C ASN A 225 2.47 -3.85 -9.45
N GLU A 226 3.53 -3.11 -9.16
CA GLU A 226 4.38 -3.32 -8.00
C GLU A 226 4.03 -2.36 -6.85
N SER A 227 4.33 -2.76 -5.61
CA SER A 227 4.04 -1.93 -4.44
C SER A 227 4.80 -0.60 -4.46
N VAL A 228 4.07 0.51 -4.39
CA VAL A 228 4.58 1.91 -4.36
C VAL A 228 5.37 2.23 -3.09
N PHE A 229 5.43 1.31 -2.12
CA PHE A 229 6.16 1.51 -0.87
C PHE A 229 7.65 1.17 -0.97
N GLY A 230 8.13 0.56 -2.07
CA GLY A 230 9.56 0.40 -2.33
C GLY A 230 10.12 1.65 -2.99
N THR A 231 11.02 2.38 -2.33
CA THR A 231 11.71 3.52 -2.96
C THR A 231 12.63 3.04 -4.08
N ASN A 232 12.63 3.73 -5.23
CA ASN A 232 13.42 3.41 -6.44
C ASN A 232 14.92 3.20 -6.15
N THR A 233 15.45 3.86 -5.13
CA THR A 233 16.84 3.74 -4.66
C THR A 233 17.25 2.33 -4.20
N THR A 234 16.30 1.50 -3.75
CA THR A 234 16.60 0.13 -3.27
C THR A 234 16.25 -0.96 -4.27
N SER A 235 15.40 -0.64 -5.25
CA SER A 235 14.88 -1.61 -6.23
C SER A 235 15.61 -1.60 -7.58
N LYS A 236 16.57 -0.68 -7.80
CA LYS A 236 17.22 -0.42 -9.10
C LYS A 236 16.22 -0.14 -10.23
N LYS A 237 15.01 0.30 -9.91
CA LYS A 237 14.00 0.61 -10.93
C LYS A 237 14.30 1.96 -11.57
N PRO A 238 14.15 2.08 -12.89
CA PRO A 238 14.45 3.32 -13.59
C PRO A 238 13.35 4.39 -13.40
N ALA A 239 12.09 3.97 -13.26
CA ALA A 239 10.90 4.82 -13.04
C ALA A 239 9.71 4.01 -12.47
N ASP A 240 8.58 4.66 -12.19
CA ASP A 240 7.33 4.01 -11.76
C ASP A 240 6.74 3.08 -12.84
N VAL A 241 6.81 3.53 -14.10
CA VAL A 241 6.43 2.80 -15.30
C VAL A 241 7.44 3.13 -16.38
N TRP A 242 7.82 2.16 -17.21
CA TRP A 242 8.61 2.41 -18.41
C TRP A 242 8.16 1.53 -19.55
N ILE A 243 8.55 1.91 -20.77
CA ILE A 243 8.36 1.07 -21.94
C ILE A 243 9.70 0.66 -22.52
N GLU A 244 9.78 -0.58 -22.95
CA GLU A 244 10.97 -1.15 -23.57
C GLU A 244 10.64 -1.91 -24.84
N LYS A 245 11.61 -1.96 -25.75
CA LYS A 245 11.57 -2.79 -26.95
C LYS A 245 12.92 -3.46 -27.08
N ASP A 246 12.94 -4.77 -27.31
CA ASP A 246 14.18 -5.55 -27.45
C ASP A 246 15.16 -5.35 -26.25
N ASN A 247 14.60 -5.18 -25.04
CA ASN A 247 15.29 -4.84 -23.78
C ASN A 247 15.96 -3.45 -23.74
N GLU A 248 15.68 -2.58 -24.70
CA GLU A 248 16.08 -1.17 -24.66
C GLU A 248 14.95 -0.29 -24.13
N ILE A 249 15.24 0.52 -23.12
CA ILE A 249 14.30 1.48 -22.55
C ILE A 249 14.07 2.61 -23.56
N LEU A 250 12.81 2.85 -23.93
CA LEU A 250 12.43 3.92 -24.86
C LEU A 250 12.00 5.19 -24.12
N SER A 251 11.17 5.04 -23.09
CA SER A 251 10.64 6.16 -22.31
C SER A 251 10.42 5.77 -20.85
N LEU A 252 10.60 6.74 -19.96
CA LEU A 252 10.38 6.62 -18.53
C LEU A 252 9.18 7.48 -18.11
N TYR A 253 8.33 6.93 -17.24
CA TYR A 253 7.14 7.61 -16.71
C TYR A 253 7.18 7.62 -15.18
N GLU A 254 7.33 8.81 -14.61
CA GLU A 254 7.10 9.10 -13.19
C GLU A 254 5.63 9.50 -13.02
N VAL A 255 4.88 8.74 -12.22
CA VAL A 255 3.41 8.87 -12.14
C VAL A 255 3.02 9.31 -10.74
N THR A 256 2.58 10.57 -10.59
CA THR A 256 2.39 11.15 -9.26
C THR A 256 1.25 12.16 -9.22
N VAL A 257 0.48 12.16 -8.13
CA VAL A 257 -0.43 13.28 -7.79
C VAL A 257 -0.03 13.97 -6.48
N LYS A 258 1.28 13.98 -6.25
CA LYS A 258 1.95 14.70 -5.16
C LYS A 258 2.84 15.76 -5.79
N LYS A 259 3.11 16.79 -4.99
CA LYS A 259 4.12 17.81 -5.26
C LYS A 259 5.41 17.24 -5.86
N ILE A 260 5.92 17.94 -6.86
CA ILE A 260 7.18 17.71 -7.54
C ILE A 260 8.06 18.94 -7.25
N ASP A 261 9.17 18.72 -6.59
CA ASP A 261 10.20 19.71 -6.31
C ASP A 261 11.54 19.28 -6.92
N LEU A 262 12.55 20.15 -6.83
CA LEU A 262 13.90 19.86 -7.34
C LEU A 262 14.50 18.59 -6.70
N LYS A 263 14.15 18.28 -5.44
CA LYS A 263 14.63 17.07 -4.76
C LYS A 263 14.06 15.82 -5.42
N ARG A 264 12.79 15.84 -5.83
CA ARG A 264 12.19 14.73 -6.57
C ARG A 264 12.80 14.53 -7.96
N LEU A 265 13.21 15.61 -8.63
CA LEU A 265 13.96 15.52 -9.88
C LEU A 265 15.35 14.90 -9.65
N ASP A 266 16.04 15.31 -8.58
CA ASP A 266 17.32 14.72 -8.19
C ASP A 266 17.20 13.21 -7.89
N ASP A 267 16.14 12.79 -7.20
CA ASP A 267 15.88 11.38 -6.92
C ASP A 267 15.66 10.56 -8.21
N CYS A 268 14.99 11.15 -9.22
CA CYS A 268 14.79 10.54 -10.54
C CYS A 268 16.11 10.44 -11.35
N ILE A 269 16.97 11.46 -11.30
CA ILE A 269 18.30 11.40 -11.92
C ILE A 269 19.15 10.30 -11.24
N GLN A 270 19.07 10.18 -9.92
CA GLN A 270 19.79 9.15 -9.18
C GLN A 270 19.31 7.74 -9.54
N SER A 271 17.99 7.52 -9.64
CA SER A 271 17.44 6.21 -10.01
C SER A 271 17.83 5.79 -11.42
N THR A 272 18.05 6.74 -12.33
CA THR A 272 18.39 6.46 -13.74
C THR A 272 19.89 6.41 -14.04
N SER A 273 20.74 6.70 -13.05
CA SER A 273 22.22 6.78 -13.21
C SER A 273 22.91 5.53 -13.74
N HIS A 274 22.26 4.37 -13.67
CA HIS A 274 22.78 3.09 -14.14
C HIS A 274 22.38 2.74 -15.59
N ILE A 275 21.57 3.59 -16.24
CA ILE A 275 21.05 3.37 -17.58
C ILE A 275 22.02 3.97 -18.60
N ASN A 276 22.51 3.14 -19.52
CA ASN A 276 23.33 3.61 -20.62
C ASN A 276 22.51 4.52 -21.56
N ASN A 277 23.14 5.60 -22.05
CA ASN A 277 22.51 6.56 -22.98
C ASN A 277 21.24 7.26 -22.44
N ILE A 278 21.12 7.45 -21.12
CA ILE A 278 19.97 8.13 -20.50
C ILE A 278 19.68 9.52 -21.09
N CYS A 279 20.70 10.23 -21.58
CA CYS A 279 20.53 11.54 -22.23
C CYS A 279 19.65 11.49 -23.50
N ASN A 280 19.45 10.32 -24.10
CA ASN A 280 18.61 10.12 -25.28
C ASN A 280 17.20 9.62 -24.93
N ILE A 281 16.93 9.31 -23.66
CA ILE A 281 15.65 8.76 -23.20
C ILE A 281 14.78 9.89 -22.66
N GLN A 282 13.52 9.93 -23.10
CA GLN A 282 12.57 10.91 -22.62
C GLN A 282 12.02 10.51 -21.25
N ILE A 283 12.05 11.46 -20.31
CA ILE A 283 11.46 11.29 -18.97
C ILE A 283 10.18 12.11 -18.91
N TYR A 284 9.07 11.44 -18.60
CA TYR A 284 7.74 12.04 -18.47
C TYR A 284 7.28 11.99 -17.02
N PHE A 285 6.83 13.13 -16.49
CA PHE A 285 6.01 13.21 -15.29
C PHE A 285 4.54 13.28 -15.70
N ILE A 286 3.77 12.23 -15.39
CA ILE A 286 2.31 12.23 -15.54
C ILE A 286 1.72 12.64 -14.20
N CYS A 287 1.26 13.89 -14.09
CA CYS A 287 0.89 14.51 -12.81
C CYS A 287 -0.28 15.49 -12.90
N ASN A 288 -0.78 15.99 -11.77
CA ASN A 288 -1.90 16.93 -11.73
C ASN A 288 -1.42 18.38 -11.91
N ILE A 289 -1.59 18.94 -13.12
CA ILE A 289 -1.13 20.29 -13.47
C ILE A 289 -2.28 21.29 -13.27
N PRO A 290 -2.05 22.49 -12.70
CA PRO A 290 -0.75 23.05 -12.27
C PRO A 290 -0.36 22.71 -10.82
N LYS A 291 -1.19 21.94 -10.10
CA LYS A 291 -1.07 21.77 -8.64
C LYS A 291 0.27 21.14 -8.21
N ASP A 292 0.73 20.11 -8.90
CA ASP A 292 1.88 19.33 -8.47
C ASP A 292 3.22 19.96 -8.88
N VAL A 293 3.22 20.85 -9.87
CA VAL A 293 4.41 21.52 -10.41
C VAL A 293 4.53 22.98 -9.96
N ASN A 294 3.69 23.40 -9.02
CA ASN A 294 3.53 24.81 -8.62
C ASN A 294 4.81 25.47 -8.05
N GLU A 295 5.80 24.69 -7.63
CA GLU A 295 7.09 25.18 -7.12
C GLU A 295 8.23 25.13 -8.14
N LEU A 296 8.00 24.57 -9.33
CA LEU A 296 8.98 24.60 -10.41
C LEU A 296 8.82 25.92 -11.18
N SER A 297 9.82 26.78 -11.11
CA SER A 297 9.91 28.03 -11.88
C SER A 297 10.59 27.78 -13.23
N ASN A 298 10.12 28.41 -14.32
CA ASN A 298 10.62 28.23 -15.70
C ASN A 298 10.18 26.93 -16.39
N PHE A 299 8.93 26.54 -16.16
CA PHE A 299 8.23 25.51 -16.92
C PHE A 299 7.63 26.12 -18.19
N GLU A 300 8.07 25.67 -19.37
CA GLU A 300 7.57 26.18 -20.66
C GLU A 300 6.94 25.05 -21.47
N ASN A 301 5.65 25.19 -21.80
CA ASN A 301 4.92 24.27 -22.69
C ASN A 301 5.07 22.77 -22.34
N GLY A 302 5.12 22.41 -21.06
CA GLY A 302 5.32 21.00 -20.69
C GLY A 302 6.77 20.60 -20.44
N VAL A 303 7.76 21.46 -20.68
CA VAL A 303 9.17 21.08 -20.67
C VAL A 303 9.92 21.80 -19.56
N PHE A 304 10.81 21.06 -18.88
CA PHE A 304 11.70 21.59 -17.85
C PHE A 304 13.12 21.05 -18.03
N HIS A 305 14.08 21.96 -18.14
CA HIS A 305 15.49 21.62 -18.24
C HIS A 305 16.14 21.67 -16.86
N TYR A 306 16.75 20.57 -16.42
CA TYR A 306 17.38 20.49 -15.11
C TYR A 306 18.61 19.59 -15.12
N LYS A 307 19.77 20.13 -14.75
CA LYS A 307 21.06 19.40 -14.65
C LYS A 307 21.42 18.57 -15.90
N GLY A 308 21.09 19.08 -17.09
CA GLY A 308 21.35 18.40 -18.36
C GLY A 308 20.29 17.37 -18.78
N PHE A 309 19.23 17.18 -17.98
CA PHE A 309 18.08 16.35 -18.31
C PHE A 309 16.92 17.22 -18.81
N ILE A 310 16.08 16.60 -19.65
CA ILE A 310 14.81 17.18 -20.13
C ILE A 310 13.68 16.38 -19.48
N PHE A 311 12.87 17.06 -18.68
CA PHE A 311 11.66 16.50 -18.08
C PHE A 311 10.44 17.04 -18.80
N ASN A 312 9.58 16.13 -19.25
CA ASN A 312 8.31 16.46 -19.89
C ASN A 312 7.17 16.25 -18.88
N PHE A 313 6.27 17.20 -18.70
CA PHE A 313 5.14 17.09 -17.80
C PHE A 313 3.84 17.04 -18.58
N VAL A 314 3.01 16.07 -18.22
CA VAL A 314 1.74 15.82 -18.86
C VAL A 314 0.66 15.80 -17.80
N ASP A 315 -0.42 16.55 -18.04
CA ASP A 315 -1.57 16.56 -17.14
C ASP A 315 -2.25 15.18 -17.13
N ILE A 316 -2.30 14.55 -15.95
CA ILE A 316 -2.81 13.18 -15.78
C ILE A 316 -4.28 13.04 -16.17
N ARG A 317 -5.10 14.09 -15.97
CA ARG A 317 -6.50 14.07 -16.35
C ARG A 317 -6.63 14.02 -17.87
N SER A 318 -5.96 14.94 -18.55
CA SER A 318 -5.93 15.04 -20.00
C SER A 318 -5.33 13.77 -20.61
N TRP A 319 -4.22 13.28 -20.04
CA TRP A 319 -3.57 12.05 -20.50
C TRP A 319 -4.50 10.84 -20.42
N ILE A 320 -5.20 10.62 -19.29
CA ILE A 320 -6.17 9.51 -19.17
C ILE A 320 -7.29 9.66 -20.20
N GLN A 321 -7.89 10.85 -20.32
CA GLN A 321 -9.04 11.07 -21.21
C GLN A 321 -8.70 10.87 -22.69
N SER A 322 -7.56 11.41 -23.14
CA SER A 322 -7.06 11.23 -24.50
C SER A 322 -6.57 9.81 -24.76
N SER A 323 -5.95 9.16 -23.77
CA SER A 323 -5.47 7.78 -23.95
C SER A 323 -6.62 6.79 -24.05
N LEU A 324 -7.72 7.01 -23.32
CA LEU A 324 -8.90 6.15 -23.43
C LEU A 324 -9.65 6.34 -24.76
N SER A 325 -9.57 7.51 -25.40
CA SER A 325 -10.27 7.75 -26.67
C SER A 325 -9.68 7.00 -27.86
N ILE A 326 -8.43 6.55 -27.75
CA ILE A 326 -7.75 5.77 -28.79
C ILE A 326 -7.84 4.25 -28.59
N LEU A 327 -8.37 3.80 -27.45
CA LEU A 327 -8.58 2.38 -27.19
C LEU A 327 -9.83 1.88 -27.91
N SER A 328 -9.74 0.69 -28.49
CA SER A 328 -10.91 -0.03 -29.01
C SER A 328 -11.85 -0.44 -27.87
N THR A 329 -13.12 -0.71 -28.21
CA THR A 329 -14.10 -1.26 -27.24
C THR A 329 -13.59 -2.53 -26.56
N TYR A 330 -12.86 -3.38 -27.29
CA TYR A 330 -12.26 -4.59 -26.73
C TYR A 330 -11.20 -4.28 -25.67
N GLN A 331 -10.28 -3.35 -25.95
CA GLN A 331 -9.26 -2.91 -25.00
C GLN A 331 -9.89 -2.22 -23.78
N LEU A 332 -10.90 -1.37 -23.97
CA LEU A 332 -11.62 -0.70 -22.88
C LEU A 332 -12.31 -1.70 -21.95
N ASN A 333 -12.93 -2.75 -22.50
CA ASN A 333 -13.56 -3.80 -21.70
C ASN A 333 -12.56 -4.56 -20.83
N ARG A 334 -11.38 -4.87 -21.37
CA ARG A 334 -10.33 -5.55 -20.60
C ARG A 334 -9.64 -4.64 -19.59
N LEU A 335 -9.45 -3.37 -19.93
CA LEU A 335 -9.03 -2.37 -18.96
C LEU A 335 -10.02 -2.27 -17.80
N LEU A 336 -11.32 -2.26 -18.08
CA LEU A 336 -12.35 -2.25 -17.03
C LEU A 336 -12.25 -3.49 -16.13
N GLU A 337 -12.04 -4.68 -16.71
CA GLU A 337 -11.85 -5.92 -15.95
C GLU A 337 -10.62 -5.86 -15.04
N ASP A 338 -9.49 -5.35 -15.54
CA ASP A 338 -8.27 -5.15 -14.75
C ASP A 338 -8.50 -4.13 -13.61
N LEU A 339 -9.20 -3.02 -13.88
CA LEU A 339 -9.55 -2.02 -12.87
C LEU A 339 -10.48 -2.59 -11.80
N THR A 340 -11.52 -3.32 -12.18
CA THR A 340 -12.44 -3.96 -11.23
C THR A 340 -11.72 -5.01 -10.39
N SER A 341 -10.87 -5.84 -11.01
CA SER A 341 -10.04 -6.82 -10.31
C SER A 341 -9.11 -6.14 -9.29
N PHE A 342 -8.45 -5.05 -9.69
CA PHE A 342 -7.62 -4.25 -8.80
C PHE A 342 -8.41 -3.69 -7.61
N MET A 343 -9.66 -3.25 -7.82
CA MET A 343 -10.54 -2.76 -6.77
C MET A 343 -11.07 -3.87 -5.84
N LEU A 344 -11.16 -5.11 -6.33
CA LEU A 344 -11.56 -6.27 -5.55
C LEU A 344 -10.45 -6.78 -4.62
N ASP A 345 -9.18 -6.47 -4.91
CA ASP A 345 -8.02 -6.92 -4.12
C ASP A 345 -8.20 -6.69 -2.61
N ARG A 346 -7.84 -7.70 -1.81
CA ARG A 346 -8.02 -7.71 -0.35
C ARG A 346 -7.26 -6.58 0.35
N ASN A 347 -6.23 -6.03 -0.27
CA ASN A 347 -5.43 -4.96 0.30
C ASN A 347 -6.01 -3.57 -0.01
N ARG A 348 -7.06 -3.47 -0.84
CA ARG A 348 -7.70 -2.18 -1.12
C ARG A 348 -8.54 -1.74 0.08
N PRO A 349 -8.26 -0.56 0.65
CA PRO A 349 -9.04 -0.04 1.77
C PRO A 349 -10.51 0.18 1.39
N LEU A 350 -11.42 -0.03 2.36
CA LEU A 350 -12.85 0.25 2.20
C LEU A 350 -13.15 1.67 1.69
N THR A 351 -12.41 2.66 2.17
CA THR A 351 -12.56 4.06 1.71
C THR A 351 -12.26 4.22 0.21
N THR A 352 -11.32 3.44 -0.32
CA THR A 352 -10.94 3.47 -1.73
C THR A 352 -12.05 2.82 -2.56
N LYS A 353 -12.54 1.65 -2.10
CA LYS A 353 -13.69 0.95 -2.68
C LYS A 353 -14.96 1.82 -2.67
N ALA A 354 -15.22 2.54 -1.59
CA ALA A 354 -16.35 3.46 -1.49
C ALA A 354 -16.22 4.67 -2.43
N ALA A 355 -15.01 5.24 -2.57
CA ALA A 355 -14.74 6.33 -3.49
C ALA A 355 -14.93 5.91 -4.95
N TRP A 356 -14.55 4.68 -5.30
CA TRP A 356 -14.83 4.08 -6.61
C TRP A 356 -16.34 4.00 -6.85
N ASN A 357 -17.09 3.35 -5.96
CA ASN A 357 -18.55 3.22 -6.12
C ASN A 357 -19.23 4.59 -6.24
N LYS A 358 -18.79 5.61 -5.50
CA LYS A 358 -19.36 6.96 -5.59
C LYS A 358 -19.28 7.56 -7.00
N LEU A 359 -18.25 7.23 -7.77
CA LEU A 359 -18.02 7.79 -9.11
C LEU A 359 -18.61 6.94 -10.23
N PHE A 360 -18.85 5.66 -9.97
CA PHE A 360 -19.25 4.72 -11.02
C PHE A 360 -20.66 4.15 -10.85
N ASN A 361 -21.23 4.15 -9.64
CA ASN A 361 -22.57 3.62 -9.36
C ASN A 361 -23.71 4.46 -9.95
#